data_AF-A0A3P8J9J8-F1
#
_entry.id   AF-A0A3P8J9J8-F1
#
_cell.length_a   1.000
_cell.length_b   1.000
_cell.length_c   1.000
_cell.angle_alpha   90.00
_cell.angle_beta   90.00
_cell.angle_gamma   90.00
#
_symmetry.space_group_name_H-M   'P 1'
#
loop_
_entity.id
_entity.type
_entity.pdbx_description
1 polymer ?
#
loop_
_entity_poly.entity_id
_entity_poly.type
_entity_poly.pdbx_seq_one_letter_code
_entity_poly.pdbx_strand_id
1 'polypeptide(L)'
;MISVAAHELGHSLGLGHSSVPTAIMYPYYTRTWEKVKLDPDDIAGIQQIYGKHTIQTNDIFYSIEIKTLSKLKTTVYDIKKLLVR
;
A
#
# COMPACT_ATOMS: atom_id res chain seq x y z
N MET A 1 16.27 -2.50 4.73
CA MET A 1 15.54 -3.01 5.91
C MET A 1 14.06 -3.23 5.61
N ILE A 2 13.31 -2.24 5.11
CA ILE A 2 11.87 -2.39 4.81
C ILE A 2 11.60 -3.48 3.75
N SER A 3 12.44 -3.60 2.72
CA SER A 3 12.33 -4.63 1.68
C SER A 3 12.49 -6.05 2.22
N VAL A 4 13.48 -6.27 3.10
CA VAL A 4 13.68 -7.56 3.78
C VAL A 4 12.47 -7.88 4.67
N ALA A 5 11.99 -6.92 5.45
CA ALA A 5 10.78 -7.14 6.25
C ALA A 5 9.56 -7.49 5.38
N ALA A 6 9.39 -6.84 4.23
CA ALA A 6 8.33 -7.17 3.27
C ALA A 6 8.49 -8.57 2.68
N HIS A 7 9.72 -9.02 2.40
CA HIS A 7 10.03 -10.38 1.94
C HIS A 7 9.63 -11.44 2.97
N GLU A 8 10.04 -11.26 4.23
CA GLU A 8 9.71 -12.20 5.32
C GLU A 8 8.19 -12.22 5.63
N LEU A 9 7.53 -11.06 5.52
CA LEU A 9 6.07 -10.99 5.61
C LEU A 9 5.41 -11.73 4.45
N GLY A 10 5.96 -11.67 3.24
CA GLY A 10 5.51 -12.46 2.10
C GLY A 10 5.53 -13.97 2.39
N HIS A 11 6.63 -14.48 2.96
CA HIS A 11 6.70 -15.88 3.43
C HIS A 11 5.66 -16.20 4.50
N SER A 12 5.46 -15.30 5.46
CA SER A 12 4.44 -15.44 6.51
C SER A 12 3.01 -15.50 5.94
N LEU A 13 2.79 -14.88 4.77
CA LEU A 13 1.54 -14.90 4.01
C LEU A 13 1.48 -16.05 2.97
N GLY A 14 2.48 -16.93 2.93
CA GLY A 14 2.48 -18.11 2.07
C GLY A 14 3.08 -17.92 0.68
N LEU A 15 3.73 -16.79 0.40
CA LEU A 15 4.49 -16.60 -0.85
C LEU A 15 5.83 -17.36 -0.80
N GLY A 16 6.14 -18.05 -1.90
CA GLY A 16 7.46 -18.62 -2.14
C GLY A 16 8.42 -17.61 -2.78
N HIS A 17 9.67 -18.02 -3.00
CA HIS A 17 10.62 -17.22 -3.77
C HIS A 17 10.15 -17.03 -5.21
N SER A 18 10.35 -15.82 -5.74
CA SER A 18 10.17 -15.49 -7.15
C SER A 18 11.46 -15.67 -7.93
N SER A 19 11.35 -15.99 -9.22
CA SER A 19 12.46 -15.93 -10.18
C SER A 19 12.63 -14.54 -10.81
N VAL A 20 11.70 -13.61 -10.57
CA VAL A 20 11.69 -12.26 -11.14
C VAL A 20 12.61 -11.34 -10.32
N PRO A 21 13.72 -10.82 -10.87
CA PRO A 21 14.70 -10.05 -10.07
C PRO A 21 14.17 -8.75 -9.46
N THR A 22 13.07 -8.22 -9.99
CA THR A 22 12.40 -7.01 -9.49
C THR A 22 11.35 -7.30 -8.42
N ALA A 23 10.96 -8.56 -8.22
CA ALA A 23 10.02 -8.98 -7.19
C ALA A 23 10.64 -8.87 -5.80
N ILE A 24 9.80 -8.51 -4.82
CA ILE A 24 10.19 -8.52 -3.42
C ILE A 24 10.54 -9.93 -2.99
N MET A 25 9.81 -10.94 -3.50
CA MET A 25 10.07 -12.34 -3.21
C MET A 25 11.31 -12.92 -3.92
N TYR A 26 12.08 -12.12 -4.67
CA TYR A 26 13.35 -12.59 -5.24
C TYR A 26 14.37 -12.91 -4.14
N PRO A 27 15.01 -14.09 -4.14
CA PRO A 27 15.83 -14.54 -3.01
C PRO A 27 17.18 -13.81 -2.87
N TYR A 28 17.60 -13.05 -3.89
CA TYR A 28 18.87 -12.32 -3.85
C TYR A 28 18.64 -10.83 -3.66
N TYR A 29 19.36 -10.26 -2.68
CA TYR A 29 19.24 -8.84 -2.37
C TYR A 29 19.76 -7.96 -3.53
N THR A 30 18.91 -7.08 -4.05
CA THR A 30 19.36 -6.04 -4.99
C THR A 30 19.44 -4.68 -4.28
N ARG A 31 20.54 -3.95 -4.51
CA ARG A 31 20.84 -2.67 -3.83
C ARG A 31 19.83 -1.56 -4.16
N THR A 32 18.97 -1.76 -5.15
CA THR A 32 17.97 -0.81 -5.68
C THR A 32 16.64 -0.81 -4.92
N TRP A 33 16.47 -1.63 -3.88
CA TRP A 33 15.22 -1.75 -3.10
C TRP A 33 14.95 -0.60 -2.11
N GLU A 34 15.51 0.59 -2.33
CA GLU A 34 15.28 1.76 -1.47
C GLU A 34 13.80 2.19 -1.40
N LYS A 35 12.99 1.76 -2.38
CA LYS A 35 11.53 1.90 -2.35
C LYS A 35 10.88 0.52 -2.46
N VAL A 36 10.14 0.13 -1.43
CA VAL A 36 9.32 -1.09 -1.45
C VAL A 36 8.16 -0.84 -2.42
N LYS A 37 8.32 -1.30 -3.64
CA LYS A 37 7.27 -1.33 -4.65
C LYS A 37 7.02 -2.79 -4.99
N LEU A 38 5.76 -3.22 -4.86
CA LEU A 38 5.37 -4.57 -5.26
C LEU A 38 5.56 -4.73 -6.77
N ASP A 39 6.19 -5.82 -7.17
CA ASP A 39 6.23 -6.26 -8.56
C ASP A 39 4.87 -6.88 -8.94
N PRO A 40 4.44 -6.82 -10.22
CA PRO A 40 3.28 -7.57 -10.68
C PRO A 40 3.29 -9.05 -10.29
N ASP A 41 4.46 -9.68 -10.20
CA ASP A 41 4.60 -11.07 -9.74
C ASP A 41 4.19 -11.25 -8.27
N ASP A 42 4.64 -10.35 -7.39
CA ASP A 42 4.24 -10.35 -5.96
C ASP A 42 2.72 -10.20 -5.82
N ILE A 43 2.13 -9.30 -6.62
CA ILE A 43 0.68 -9.03 -6.62
C ILE A 43 -0.10 -10.25 -7.13
N ALA A 44 0.36 -10.88 -8.21
CA ALA A 44 -0.29 -12.05 -8.78
C ALA A 44 -0.24 -13.23 -7.81
N GLY A 45 0.93 -13.47 -7.20
CA GLY A 45 1.11 -14.54 -6.22
C GLY A 45 0.18 -14.40 -5.02
N ILE A 46 0.11 -13.21 -4.42
CA ILE A 46 -0.74 -13.03 -3.22
C ILE A 46 -2.23 -13.09 -3.56
N GLN A 47 -2.62 -12.62 -4.74
CA GLN A 47 -3.99 -12.71 -5.23
C GLN A 47 -4.40 -14.13 -5.60
N GLN A 48 -3.45 -15.01 -5.93
CA GLN A 48 -3.72 -16.43 -6.13
C GLN A 48 -4.07 -17.12 -4.80
N ILE A 49 -3.45 -16.69 -3.70
CA ILE A 49 -3.70 -17.26 -2.36
C ILE A 49 -4.99 -16.70 -1.75
N TYR A 50 -5.19 -15.38 -1.79
CA TYR A 50 -6.25 -14.69 -1.04
C TYR A 50 -7.35 -14.06 -1.91
N GLY A 51 -7.21 -14.12 -3.24
CA GLY A 51 -8.10 -13.44 -4.18
C GLY A 51 -7.75 -11.97 -4.40
N LYS A 52 -8.40 -11.36 -5.38
CA LYS A 52 -8.28 -9.92 -5.65
C LYS A 52 -9.05 -9.12 -4.62
N HIS A 53 -8.43 -8.07 -4.09
CA HIS A 53 -9.15 -7.07 -3.32
C HIS A 53 -10.23 -6.43 -4.20
N THR A 54 -11.48 -6.76 -3.91
CA THR A 54 -12.63 -6.17 -4.57
C THR A 54 -13.06 -5.01 -3.68
N ILE A 55 -12.86 -3.78 -4.14
CA ILE A 55 -13.33 -2.61 -3.40
C ILE A 55 -14.87 -2.71 -3.36
N GLN A 56 -15.44 -2.93 -2.17
CA GLN A 56 -16.88 -2.90 -2.03
C GLN A 56 -17.34 -1.45 -2.23
N THR A 57 -18.51 -1.25 -2.80
CA THR A 57 -19.09 0.10 -2.99
C THR A 57 -19.05 0.91 -1.69
N ASN A 58 -19.25 0.27 -0.55
CA ASN A 58 -19.16 0.87 0.79
C ASN A 58 -17.76 1.43 1.11
N ASP A 59 -16.69 0.78 0.66
CA ASP A 59 -15.32 1.26 0.84
C ASP A 59 -15.05 2.53 0.01
N ILE A 60 -15.67 2.64 -1.17
CA ILE A 60 -15.61 3.84 -2.01
C ILE A 60 -16.34 4.99 -1.33
N PHE A 61 -17.56 4.76 -0.81
CA PHE A 61 -18.33 5.78 -0.11
C PHE A 61 -17.58 6.27 1.14
N TYR A 62 -17.04 5.36 1.96
CA TYR A 62 -16.22 5.73 3.12
C TYR A 62 -14.97 6.52 2.72
N SER A 63 -14.29 6.10 1.65
CA SER A 63 -13.10 6.81 1.13
C SER A 63 -13.43 8.23 0.65
N ILE A 64 -14.58 8.42 -0.01
CA ILE A 64 -15.07 9.74 -0.45
C ILE A 64 -15.44 10.61 0.76
N GLU A 65 -16.17 10.05 1.73
CA GLU A 65 -16.58 10.74 2.94
C GLU A 65 -15.36 11.23 3.74
N ILE A 66 -14.37 10.38 3.98
CA ILE A 66 -13.14 10.73 4.71
C ILE A 66 -12.31 11.79 3.95
N LYS A 67 -12.22 11.70 2.62
CA LYS A 67 -11.57 12.74 1.79
C LYS A 67 -12.31 14.07 1.85
N THR A 68 -13.64 14.05 1.92
CA THR A 68 -14.47 15.26 2.00
C THR A 68 -14.35 15.89 3.39
N LEU A 69 -14.42 15.11 4.45
CA LEU A 69 -14.25 15.55 5.83
C LEU A 69 -12.84 16.12 6.10
N SER A 70 -11.79 15.49 5.55
CA SER A 70 -10.43 16.00 5.68
C SER A 70 -10.25 17.35 4.99
N LYS A 71 -10.75 17.51 3.74
CA LYS A 71 -10.76 18.80 3.05
C LYS A 71 -11.51 19.86 3.85
N LEU A 72 -12.71 19.54 4.35
CA LEU A 72 -13.52 20.47 5.14
C LEU A 72 -12.79 20.91 6.42
N LYS A 73 -12.16 19.97 7.13
CA LYS A 73 -11.40 20.27 8.35
C LYS A 73 -10.24 21.23 8.09
N THR A 74 -9.52 21.04 6.98
CA THR A 74 -8.44 21.95 6.57
C THR A 74 -9.00 23.33 6.23
N THR A 75 -10.07 23.42 5.45
CA THR A 75 -10.71 24.69 5.12
C THR A 75 -11.21 25.45 6.36
N VAL A 76 -11.82 24.75 7.32
CA VAL A 76 -12.27 25.35 8.58
C VAL A 76 -11.08 25.85 9.39
N TYR A 77 -9.96 25.13 9.40
CA TYR A 77 -8.73 25.58 10.06
C TYR A 77 -8.18 26.86 9.41
N ASP A 78 -8.12 26.91 8.08
CA ASP A 78 -7.64 28.08 7.33
C ASP A 78 -8.52 29.31 7.56
N ILE A 79 -9.86 29.14 7.57
CA ILE A 79 -10.80 30.21 7.90
C ILE A 79 -10.62 30.70 9.34
N LYS A 80 -10.51 29.79 10.32
CA LYS A 80 -10.26 30.16 11.71
C LYS A 80 -8.96 30.96 11.86
N LYS A 81 -7.93 30.62 11.10
CA LYS A 81 -6.65 31.34 11.10
C LYS A 81 -6.74 32.75 10.53
N LEU A 82 -7.68 33.01 9.62
CA LEU A 82 -7.93 34.34 9.07
C LEU A 82 -8.76 35.23 10.00
N LEU A 83 -9.63 34.63 10.82
CA LEU A 83 -10.53 35.34 11.74
C LEU A 83 -9.88 35.71 13.08
N VAL A 84 -8.74 35.11 13.43
CA VAL A 84 -7.99 35.36 14.69
C VAL A 84 -6.75 36.23 14.42
N ARG A 85 -6.84 37.13 13.43
CA ARG A 85 -5.85 38.19 13.16
C ARG A 85 -6.38 39.54 13.58
#